data_AF-A0A536WUE1-F1
#
_entry.id   AF-A0A536WUE1-F1
#
_cell.length_a   1.000
_cell.length_b   1.000
_cell.length_c   1.000
_cell.angle_alpha   90.00
_cell.angle_beta   90.00
_cell.angle_gamma   90.00
#
_symmetry.space_group_name_H-M   'P 1'
#
loop_
_entity.id
_entity.type
_entity.pdbx_description
1 polymer ?
#
loop_
_entity_poly.entity_id
_entity_poly.type
_entity_poly.pdbx_seq_one_letter_code
_entity_poly.pdbx_strand_id
1 'polypeptide(L)'
;ALYTDGAYISDMTSSNASLFDLQRVEVLRGPQGALYGRNATGGAINLISATPTDAFRGQFGLLFGDYGRKEAEGFLSGPFGDSGTKGRLSFQVKKLDGFTENQLAGQTFGPVL
;
A
#
# COMPACT_ATOMS: atom_id res chain seq x y z
N ALA A 1 15.15 -4.76 4.55
CA ALA A 1 14.60 -4.74 3.17
C ALA A 1 13.07 -4.81 3.19
N LEU A 2 12.41 -4.24 2.17
CA LEU A 2 10.97 -4.28 1.96
C LEU A 2 10.63 -5.18 0.77
N TYR A 3 9.61 -6.01 0.92
CA TYR A 3 9.11 -6.92 -0.11
C TYR A 3 7.60 -6.77 -0.24
N THR A 4 7.07 -6.96 -1.45
CA THR A 4 5.64 -7.13 -1.72
C THR A 4 5.44 -8.46 -2.41
N ASP A 5 4.62 -9.34 -1.81
CA ASP A 5 4.38 -10.71 -2.28
C ASP A 5 5.69 -11.48 -2.55
N GLY A 6 6.72 -11.23 -1.73
CA GLY A 6 8.06 -11.83 -1.85
C GLY A 6 8.99 -11.19 -2.89
N ALA A 7 8.51 -10.24 -3.71
CA ALA A 7 9.35 -9.49 -4.64
C ALA A 7 10.01 -8.29 -3.93
N TYR A 8 11.32 -8.09 -4.15
CA TYR A 8 12.07 -6.98 -3.54
C TYR A 8 11.66 -5.64 -4.15
N ILE A 9 11.29 -4.68 -3.31
CA ILE A 9 11.04 -3.30 -3.73
C ILE A 9 12.34 -2.52 -3.56
N SER A 10 12.91 -2.06 -4.68
CA SER A 10 14.17 -1.31 -4.71
C SER A 10 14.02 0.20 -4.53
N ASP A 11 12.81 0.73 -4.71
CA ASP A 11 12.53 2.17 -4.70
C ASP A 11 11.74 2.60 -3.46
N MET A 12 12.24 3.59 -2.74
CA MET A 12 11.62 4.12 -1.51
C MET A 12 10.32 4.89 -1.79
N THR A 13 10.12 5.42 -3.00
CA THR A 13 8.84 6.03 -3.39
C THR A 13 7.76 4.97 -3.63
N SER A 14 8.15 3.73 -3.97
CA SER A 14 7.25 2.57 -3.96
C SER A 14 6.98 2.05 -2.54
N SER A 15 7.72 2.50 -1.52
CA SER A 15 7.42 2.24 -0.10
C SER A 15 6.23 3.06 0.41
N ASN A 16 5.83 4.12 -0.31
CA ASN A 16 4.48 4.69 -0.23
C ASN A 16 3.43 3.79 -0.92
N ALA A 17 3.74 2.49 -1.09
CA ALA A 17 2.76 1.47 -1.38
C ALA A 17 1.61 1.64 -0.39
N SER A 18 0.47 2.02 -0.93
CA SER A 18 -0.79 2.04 -0.21
C SER A 18 -0.92 0.75 0.61
N LEU A 19 -0.94 0.87 1.94
CA LEU A 19 -1.20 -0.27 2.85
C LEU A 19 -2.64 -0.78 2.75
N PHE A 20 -3.47 -0.14 1.93
CA PHE A 20 -4.80 -0.62 1.64
C PHE A 20 -4.74 -1.87 0.77
N ASP A 21 -5.67 -2.78 1.05
CA ASP A 21 -5.82 -4.07 0.40
C ASP A 21 -4.72 -5.13 0.68
N LEU A 22 -4.11 -5.07 1.85
CA LEU A 22 -3.19 -6.11 2.33
C LEU A 22 -3.93 -7.19 3.13
N GLN A 23 -3.52 -8.44 2.94
CA GLN A 23 -3.95 -9.55 3.80
C GLN A 23 -3.21 -9.54 5.14
N ARG A 24 -1.89 -9.30 5.11
CA ARG A 24 -1.03 -9.24 6.30
C ARG A 24 0.30 -8.57 6.01
N VAL A 25 0.97 -8.17 7.08
CA VAL A 25 2.37 -7.72 7.08
C VAL A 25 3.20 -8.70 7.90
N GLU A 26 4.23 -9.26 7.30
CA GLU A 26 5.17 -10.17 7.95
C GLU A 26 6.47 -9.43 8.28
N VAL A 27 6.90 -9.53 9.54
CA VAL A 27 8.13 -8.89 10.01
C VAL A 27 9.10 -9.94 10.49
N LEU A 28 10.23 -10.05 9.80
CA LEU A 28 11.34 -10.90 10.19
C LEU A 28 12.43 -10.05 10.84
N ARG A 29 12.66 -10.30 12.13
CA ARG A 29 13.68 -9.60 12.92
C ARG A 29 15.05 -10.27 12.76
N GLY A 30 16.11 -9.45 12.74
CA GLY A 30 17.49 -9.91 12.62
C GLY A 30 17.92 -10.22 11.18
N PRO A 31 19.21 -10.51 10.93
CA PRO A 31 19.73 -10.68 9.57
C PRO A 31 19.05 -11.84 8.82
N GLN A 32 18.35 -11.56 7.71
CA GLN A 32 17.63 -12.56 6.90
C GLN A 32 18.31 -12.82 5.54
N GLY A 33 19.64 -12.90 5.53
CA GLY A 33 20.43 -12.99 4.29
C GLY A 33 20.18 -14.25 3.43
N ALA A 34 19.81 -15.38 4.05
CA ALA A 34 19.59 -16.65 3.35
C ALA A 34 18.21 -16.73 2.65
N LEU A 35 17.17 -16.10 3.21
CA LEU A 35 15.80 -16.14 2.69
C LEU A 35 15.47 -14.96 1.78
N TYR A 36 16.12 -13.81 1.99
CA TYR A 36 15.73 -12.55 1.37
C TYR A 36 16.90 -11.81 0.67
N GLY A 37 18.12 -12.36 0.70
CA GLY A 37 19.28 -11.82 -0.03
C GLY A 37 20.02 -10.68 0.67
N ARG A 38 20.93 -10.02 -0.07
CA ARG A 38 22.00 -9.14 0.48
C ARG A 38 21.54 -7.84 1.16
N ASN A 39 20.24 -7.51 1.13
CA ASN A 39 19.70 -6.23 1.66
C ASN A 39 18.89 -6.38 2.96
N ALA A 40 18.91 -7.55 3.61
CA ALA A 40 18.16 -7.86 4.83
C ALA A 40 19.03 -7.94 6.10
N THR A 41 20.08 -7.12 6.23
CA THR A 41 21.03 -7.13 7.35
C THR A 41 20.40 -6.74 8.71
N GLY A 42 19.40 -5.86 8.70
CA GLY A 42 18.61 -5.52 9.91
C GLY A 42 17.31 -6.31 10.08
N GLY A 43 16.94 -7.12 9.08
CA GLY A 43 15.61 -7.74 8.97
C GLY A 43 14.92 -7.48 7.64
N ALA A 44 13.74 -8.08 7.51
CA ALA A 44 12.88 -7.97 6.33
C ALA A 44 11.42 -7.73 6.73
N ILE A 45 10.74 -6.85 5.99
CA ILE A 45 9.29 -6.65 6.07
C ILE A 45 8.72 -7.11 4.74
N ASN A 46 7.71 -7.97 4.77
CA ASN A 46 7.03 -8.50 3.60
C ASN A 46 5.53 -8.15 3.68
N LEU A 47 5.06 -7.36 2.71
CA LEU A 47 3.66 -6.99 2.55
C LEU A 47 2.99 -8.04 1.68
N ILE A 48 1.91 -8.66 2.18
CA ILE A 48 1.16 -9.67 1.44
C ILE A 48 -0.18 -9.09 1.01
N SER A 49 -0.43 -9.06 -0.30
CA SER A 49 -1.68 -8.56 -0.89
C SER A 49 -2.87 -9.46 -0.57
N ALA A 50 -4.08 -8.89 -0.50
CA ALA A 50 -5.30 -9.67 -0.34
C ALA A 50 -5.57 -10.56 -1.56
N THR A 51 -5.89 -11.84 -1.31
CA THR A 51 -6.25 -12.79 -2.37
C THR A 51 -7.73 -12.70 -2.75
N PRO A 52 -8.10 -13.14 -3.96
CA PRO A 52 -9.50 -13.19 -4.38
C PRO A 52 -10.40 -14.04 -3.46
N THR A 53 -11.61 -13.57 -3.21
CA THR A 53 -12.59 -14.26 -2.34
C THR A 53 -13.41 -15.32 -3.09
N ASP A 54 -13.94 -16.30 -2.37
CA ASP A 54 -14.77 -17.38 -2.96
C ASP A 54 -16.16 -16.90 -3.42
N ALA A 55 -16.69 -15.89 -2.74
CA ALA A 55 -17.95 -15.25 -3.06
C ALA A 55 -17.72 -13.77 -3.36
N PHE A 56 -18.67 -13.15 -4.06
CA PHE A 56 -18.62 -11.71 -4.31
C PHE A 56 -18.58 -10.93 -2.99
N ARG A 57 -17.57 -10.08 -2.84
CA ARG A 57 -17.36 -9.19 -1.70
C ARG A 57 -16.83 -7.86 -2.20
N GLY A 58 -17.27 -6.78 -1.56
CA GLY A 58 -16.75 -5.45 -1.81
C GLY A 58 -16.80 -4.60 -0.56
N GLN A 59 -15.91 -3.62 -0.51
CA GLN A 59 -15.88 -2.60 0.52
C GLN A 59 -15.56 -1.27 -0.15
N PHE A 60 -16.13 -0.19 0.38
CA PHE A 60 -15.81 1.16 -0.01
C PHE A 60 -15.72 2.03 1.23
N GLY A 61 -14.73 2.91 1.26
CA GLY A 61 -14.44 3.81 2.37
C GLY A 61 -14.15 5.21 1.86
N LEU A 62 -14.65 6.20 2.59
CA LEU A 62 -14.31 7.61 2.41
C LEU A 62 -13.81 8.14 3.75
N LEU A 63 -12.70 8.88 3.72
CA LEU A 63 -12.14 9.56 4.88
C LEU A 63 -12.00 11.05 4.59
N PHE A 64 -12.50 11.85 5.51
CA PHE A 64 -12.31 13.29 5.55
C PHE A 64 -11.59 13.64 6.84
N GLY A 65 -10.60 14.52 6.79
CA GLY A 65 -9.85 14.92 7.97
C GLY A 65 -9.29 16.33 7.85
N ASP A 66 -8.49 16.71 8.84
CA ASP A 66 -7.86 18.02 8.91
C ASP A 66 -6.93 18.27 7.70
N TYR A 67 -6.60 19.54 7.47
CA TYR A 67 -5.68 19.96 6.40
C TYR A 67 -6.11 19.50 5.01
N GLY A 68 -7.41 19.58 4.74
CA GLY A 68 -7.99 19.23 3.44
C GLY A 68 -7.90 17.74 3.10
N ARG A 69 -7.60 16.87 4.08
CA ARG A 69 -7.44 15.43 3.85
C ARG A 69 -8.71 14.82 3.29
N LYS A 70 -8.58 14.17 2.15
CA LYS A 70 -9.63 13.39 1.48
C LYS A 70 -9.04 12.10 0.99
N GLU A 71 -9.61 10.98 1.42
CA GLU A 71 -9.21 9.66 0.94
C GLU A 71 -10.44 8.88 0.50
N ALA A 72 -10.28 8.14 -0.60
CA ALA A 72 -11.27 7.22 -1.12
C ALA A 72 -10.58 5.90 -1.41
N GLU A 73 -11.15 4.82 -0.89
CA GLU A 73 -10.60 3.48 -1.06
C GLU A 73 -11.69 2.45 -1.22
N GLY A 74 -11.39 1.36 -1.89
CA GLY A 74 -12.34 0.29 -2.05
C GLY A 74 -11.78 -0.91 -2.80
N PHE A 75 -12.49 -2.03 -2.65
CA PHE A 75 -12.18 -3.23 -3.39
C PHE A 75 -13.44 -3.95 -3.84
N LEU A 76 -13.29 -4.74 -4.88
CA LEU A 76 -14.24 -5.74 -5.36
C LEU A 76 -13.50 -7.05 -5.55
N SER A 77 -14.10 -8.15 -5.12
CA SER A 77 -13.49 -9.47 -5.18
C SER A 77 -14.51 -10.58 -5.30
N GLY A 78 -14.15 -11.68 -5.94
CA GLY A 78 -15.03 -12.82 -6.12
C GLY A 78 -14.71 -13.60 -7.39
N PRO A 79 -15.56 -14.57 -7.75
CA PRO A 79 -15.50 -15.21 -9.06
C PRO A 79 -15.79 -14.20 -10.18
N PHE A 80 -15.09 -14.35 -11.31
CA PHE A 80 -15.28 -13.56 -12.53
C PHE A 80 -15.61 -14.50 -13.68
N GLY A 81 -16.80 -14.32 -14.27
CA GLY A 81 -17.34 -15.19 -15.31
C GLY A 81 -17.68 -16.61 -14.81
N ASP A 82 -17.99 -17.49 -15.76
CA ASP A 82 -18.46 -18.86 -15.46
C ASP A 82 -17.32 -19.90 -15.40
N SER A 83 -16.07 -19.49 -15.63
CA SER A 83 -14.90 -20.38 -15.72
C SER A 83 -14.33 -20.83 -14.37
N GLY A 84 -14.90 -20.38 -13.25
CA GLY A 84 -14.35 -20.61 -11.91
C GLY A 84 -13.10 -19.77 -11.59
N THR A 85 -12.73 -18.83 -12.47
CA THR A 85 -11.65 -17.87 -12.22
C THR A 85 -12.06 -16.88 -11.13
N LYS A 86 -11.13 -16.50 -10.24
CA LYS A 86 -11.38 -15.50 -9.19
C LYS A 86 -10.50 -14.28 -9.42
N GLY A 87 -11.07 -13.12 -9.15
CA GLY A 87 -10.41 -11.84 -9.29
C GLY A 87 -10.56 -10.96 -8.04
N ARG A 88 -9.64 -10.02 -7.91
CA ARG A 88 -9.72 -8.92 -6.96
C ARG A 88 -9.22 -7.65 -7.64
N LEU A 89 -9.98 -6.58 -7.50
CA LEU A 89 -9.61 -5.25 -7.93
C LEU A 89 -9.74 -4.32 -6.73
N SER A 90 -8.70 -3.54 -6.46
CA SER A 90 -8.70 -2.53 -5.41
C SER A 90 -8.14 -1.22 -5.91
N PHE A 91 -8.55 -0.14 -5.25
CA PHE A 91 -8.07 1.20 -5.51
C PHE A 91 -7.97 1.99 -4.21
N GLN A 92 -7.03 2.93 -4.18
CA GLN A 92 -6.95 3.95 -3.15
C GLN A 92 -6.48 5.26 -3.78
N VAL A 93 -7.16 6.35 -3.42
CA VAL A 93 -6.81 7.72 -3.80
C VAL A 93 -6.69 8.53 -2.52
N LYS A 94 -5.54 9.17 -2.31
CA LYS A 94 -5.27 10.03 -1.16
C LYS A 94 -4.92 11.43 -1.62
N LYS A 95 -5.55 12.42 -1.00
CA LYS A 95 -5.20 13.83 -1.13
C LYS A 95 -5.06 14.42 0.26
N LEU A 96 -3.96 15.13 0.47
CA LEU A 96 -3.66 15.86 1.71
C LEU A 96 -3.04 17.18 1.29
N ASP A 97 -3.56 18.30 1.81
CA ASP A 97 -2.98 19.60 1.53
C ASP A 97 -1.72 19.80 2.39
N GLY A 98 -0.76 20.56 1.88
CA GLY A 98 0.52 20.81 2.56
C GLY A 98 0.37 21.69 3.80
N PHE A 99 1.22 21.45 4.79
CA PHE A 99 1.22 22.18 6.08
C PHE A 99 2.20 23.36 6.10
N THR A 100 2.98 23.56 5.02
CA THR A 100 4.06 24.55 4.94
C THR A 100 3.87 25.44 3.71
N GLU A 101 3.74 26.75 3.94
CA GLU A 101 3.73 27.77 2.88
C GLU A 101 5.15 28.28 2.63
N ASN A 102 5.61 28.24 1.38
CA ASN A 102 6.89 28.83 0.99
C ASN A 102 6.73 30.33 0.70
N GLN A 103 7.25 31.17 1.62
CA GLN A 103 7.12 32.63 1.56
C GLN A 103 7.93 33.31 0.44
N LEU A 104 8.78 32.59 -0.31
CA LEU A 104 9.59 33.16 -1.41
C LEU A 104 8.97 32.99 -2.81
N ALA A 105 8.10 31.99 -3.01
CA ALA A 105 7.58 31.63 -4.33
C ALA A 105 6.04 31.55 -4.41
N GLY A 106 5.32 31.73 -3.29
CA GLY A 106 3.86 31.62 -3.26
C GLY A 106 3.32 30.21 -3.58
N GLN A 107 4.17 29.18 -3.51
CA GLN A 107 3.79 27.79 -3.77
C GLN A 107 3.75 27.00 -2.46
N THR A 108 2.61 26.35 -2.21
CA THR A 108 2.43 25.41 -1.10
C THR A 108 3.10 24.08 -1.44
N PHE A 109 4.03 23.61 -0.60
CA PHE A 109 4.62 22.28 -0.74
C PHE A 109 4.00 21.31 0.28
N GLY A 110 3.60 20.13 -0.21
CA GLY A 110 3.09 19.01 0.58
C GLY A 110 4.15 18.42 1.53
N PRO A 111 3.75 17.53 2.45
CA PRO A 111 4.64 17.03 3.51
C PRO A 111 5.89 16.37 2.93
N VAL A 112 7.05 16.73 3.50
CA VAL A 112 8.32 16.05 3.25
C VAL A 112 8.34 14.79 4.11
N LEU A 113 7.97 13.65 3.52
CA LEU A 113 8.24 12.30 4.05
C LEU A 113 8.72 11.40 2.93
#